data_AF-A0A523S9C6-F1
#
_entry.id   AF-A0A523S9C6-F1
#
_cell.length_a   1.000
_cell.length_b   1.000
_cell.length_c   1.000
_cell.angle_alpha   90.00
_cell.angle_beta   90.00
_cell.angle_gamma   90.00
#
_symmetry.space_group_name_H-M   'P 1'
#
loop_
_entity.id
_entity.type
_entity.pdbx_description
1 polymer ?
#
loop_
_entity_poly.entity_id
_entity_poly.type
_entity_poly.pdbx_seq_one_letter_code
_entity_poly.pdbx_strand_id
1 'polypeptide(L)'
;MWTYLAFKITGFTIAYLPTRVGYLLTRFVADMLYVFWPPLRAAVAANMRPVLGSEVDNATLRRAVRGVLRNATKNYFDLIHLPHMKLDNIDSRITTHGWHNFEDALSRGKGVIVVTAHLGSFDMAGQMLAARSAKVTVLVEPLEPPALLNHVIALRRSKGLTCMPTQSGVLEVVTQALQRGEAVGLVCDRDIGKDGFKATFFGKETTFPTGAVRIAMRTGAAVVPAFNLRRGDGGYDAYFEPALDVIPSG
;
A
#
# COMPACT_ATOMS: atom_id res chain seq x y z
N MET A 1 -20.22 17.62 -13.65
CA MET A 1 -20.11 16.84 -14.91
C MET A 1 -18.73 16.98 -15.56
N TRP A 2 -18.28 18.20 -15.87
CA TRP A 2 -16.99 18.44 -16.56
C TRP A 2 -15.74 18.01 -15.78
N THR A 3 -15.70 18.19 -14.47
CA THR A 3 -14.59 17.75 -13.60
C THR A 3 -14.40 16.22 -13.61
N TYR A 4 -15.50 15.47 -13.61
CA TYR A 4 -15.48 14.01 -13.70
C TYR A 4 -15.10 13.50 -15.09
N LEU A 5 -15.55 14.19 -16.15
CA LEU A 5 -15.15 13.87 -17.52
C LEU A 5 -13.68 14.19 -17.77
N ALA A 6 -13.18 15.33 -17.29
CA ALA A 6 -11.77 15.69 -17.33
C ALA A 6 -10.91 14.70 -16.53
N PHE A 7 -11.37 14.26 -15.35
CA PHE A 7 -10.73 13.19 -14.58
C PHE A 7 -10.64 11.89 -15.39
N LYS A 8 -11.73 11.47 -16.05
CA LYS A 8 -11.74 10.27 -16.90
C LYS A 8 -10.83 10.38 -18.12
N ILE A 9 -10.85 11.50 -18.85
CA ILE A 9 -10.02 11.72 -20.04
C ILE A 9 -8.54 11.77 -19.66
N THR A 10 -8.23 12.48 -18.56
CA THR A 10 -6.86 12.55 -18.04
C THR A 10 -6.37 11.18 -17.58
N GLY A 11 -7.21 10.44 -16.84
CA GLY A 11 -6.92 9.07 -16.41
C GLY A 11 -6.69 8.14 -17.61
N PHE A 12 -7.55 8.20 -18.63
CA PHE A 12 -7.41 7.41 -19.85
C PHE A 12 -6.11 7.75 -20.59
N THR A 13 -5.81 9.03 -20.79
CA THR A 13 -4.61 9.46 -21.52
C THR A 13 -3.33 9.07 -20.78
N ILE A 14 -3.30 9.25 -19.45
CA ILE A 14 -2.18 8.85 -18.61
C ILE A 14 -1.99 7.32 -18.63
N ALA A 15 -3.08 6.56 -18.70
CA ALA A 15 -3.02 5.11 -18.66
C ALA A 15 -2.33 4.47 -19.88
N TYR A 16 -2.23 5.16 -21.03
CA TYR A 16 -1.49 4.65 -22.21
C TYR A 16 -0.06 5.20 -22.33
N LEU A 17 0.37 6.08 -21.44
CA LEU A 17 1.74 6.58 -21.51
C LEU A 17 2.75 5.46 -21.25
N PRO A 18 3.86 5.39 -22.01
CA PRO A 18 4.97 4.52 -21.64
C PRO A 18 5.44 4.83 -20.23
N THR A 19 5.72 3.81 -19.41
CA THR A 19 6.05 3.97 -17.98
C THR A 19 7.14 5.02 -17.73
N ARG A 20 8.17 5.09 -18.60
CA ARG A 20 9.24 6.10 -18.50
C ARG A 20 8.71 7.53 -18.64
N VAL A 21 7.84 7.78 -19.61
CA VAL A 21 7.21 9.09 -19.84
C VAL A 21 6.29 9.44 -18.68
N GLY A 22 5.49 8.46 -18.23
CA GLY A 22 4.64 8.60 -17.04
C GLY A 22 5.43 9.02 -15.80
N TYR A 23 6.57 8.37 -15.53
CA TYR A 23 7.42 8.73 -14.38
C TYR A 23 8.10 10.09 -14.50
N LEU A 24 8.37 10.58 -15.71
CA LEU A 24 8.84 11.95 -15.92
C LEU A 24 7.72 12.96 -15.61
N LEU A 25 6.50 12.67 -16.07
CA LEU A 25 5.32 13.50 -15.78
C LEU A 25 5.02 13.54 -14.27
N THR A 26 5.02 12.41 -13.58
CA THR A 26 4.76 12.37 -12.12
C THR A 26 5.82 13.12 -11.34
N ARG A 27 7.09 13.07 -11.77
CA ARG A 27 8.17 13.88 -11.19
C ARG A 27 7.89 15.37 -11.34
N PHE A 28 7.46 15.82 -12.51
CA PHE A 28 7.08 17.21 -12.73
C PHE A 28 5.90 17.61 -11.82
N VAL A 29 4.83 16.80 -11.79
CA VAL A 29 3.68 17.03 -10.91
C VAL A 29 4.09 17.11 -9.45
N ALA A 30 4.92 16.18 -8.95
CA ALA A 30 5.43 16.21 -7.58
C ALA A 30 6.24 17.48 -7.27
N ASP A 31 7.05 17.94 -8.21
CA ASP A 31 7.83 19.16 -8.06
C ASP A 31 6.93 20.40 -8.04
N MET A 32 5.85 20.42 -8.82
CA MET A 32 4.81 21.45 -8.75
C MET A 32 4.06 21.43 -7.41
N LEU A 33 3.64 20.26 -6.94
CA LEU A 33 3.01 20.10 -5.61
C LEU A 33 3.92 20.63 -4.49
N TYR A 34 5.22 20.35 -4.57
CA TYR A 34 6.20 20.85 -3.60
C TYR A 34 6.31 22.39 -3.58
N VAL A 35 6.26 23.02 -4.75
CA VAL A 35 6.42 24.48 -4.90
C VAL A 35 5.12 25.19 -4.52
N PHE A 36 3.98 24.74 -5.04
CA PHE A 36 2.71 25.47 -5.00
C PHE A 36 1.77 25.04 -3.88
N TRP A 37 2.07 23.97 -3.12
CA TRP A 37 1.24 23.54 -1.99
C TRP A 37 2.02 23.53 -0.66
N PRO A 38 2.23 24.71 -0.03
CA PRO A 38 3.02 24.82 1.20
C PRO A 38 2.48 23.97 2.38
N PRO A 39 1.16 23.88 2.63
CA PRO A 39 0.61 22.97 3.64
C PRO A 39 1.02 21.50 3.46
N LEU A 40 0.91 20.96 2.24
CA LEU A 40 1.33 19.59 1.93
C LEU A 40 2.83 19.40 2.21
N ARG A 41 3.65 20.33 1.72
CA ARG A 41 5.10 20.32 1.96
C ARG A 41 5.44 20.33 3.45
N ALA A 42 4.77 21.19 4.23
CA ALA A 42 4.98 21.30 5.67
C ALA A 42 4.58 20.02 6.41
N ALA A 43 3.44 19.41 6.05
CA ALA A 43 2.99 18.16 6.64
C ALA A 43 3.97 17.00 6.38
N VAL A 44 4.44 16.85 5.13
CA VAL A 44 5.44 15.82 4.80
C VAL A 44 6.76 16.08 5.52
N ALA A 45 7.19 17.34 5.63
CA ALA A 45 8.40 17.70 6.37
C ALA A 45 8.28 17.37 7.87
N ALA A 46 7.13 17.64 8.48
CA ALA A 46 6.87 17.34 9.88
C ALA A 46 6.89 15.82 10.18
N ASN A 47 6.44 15.00 9.22
CA ASN A 47 6.52 13.54 9.30
C ASN A 47 7.93 13.01 9.06
N MET A 48 8.71 13.63 8.16
CA MET A 48 10.07 13.18 7.84
C MET A 48 11.11 13.56 8.90
N ARG A 49 10.92 14.65 9.64
CA ARG A 49 11.88 15.09 10.67
C ARG A 49 12.16 14.01 11.73
N PRO A 50 11.16 13.40 12.39
CA PRO A 50 11.41 12.34 13.37
C PRO A 50 12.12 11.11 12.77
N VAL A 51 11.83 10.78 11.51
CA VAL A 51 12.43 9.65 10.80
C VAL A 51 13.92 9.92 10.50
N LEU A 52 14.27 11.15 10.15
CA LEU A 52 15.63 11.55 9.80
C LEU A 52 16.48 11.99 11.01
N GLY A 53 15.85 12.16 12.18
CA GLY A 53 16.47 12.66 13.40
C GLY A 53 16.34 14.18 13.60
N SER A 54 16.47 14.62 14.86
CA SER A 54 16.32 16.03 15.26
C SER A 54 17.35 16.97 14.61
N GLU A 55 18.54 16.46 14.34
CA GLU A 55 19.69 17.20 13.81
C GLU A 55 19.71 17.28 12.26
N VAL A 56 18.65 16.82 11.58
CA VAL A 56 18.64 16.79 10.11
C VAL A 56 18.75 18.19 9.51
N ASP A 57 19.70 18.36 8.60
CA ASP A 57 19.88 19.62 7.89
C ASP A 57 18.70 19.92 6.92
N ASN A 58 18.51 21.20 6.61
CA ASN A 58 17.42 21.64 5.74
C ASN A 58 17.52 21.13 4.28
N ALA A 59 18.71 20.85 3.77
CA ALA A 59 18.90 20.33 2.42
C ALA A 59 18.53 18.85 2.34
N THR A 60 18.90 18.06 3.33
CA THR A 60 18.55 16.64 3.49
C THR A 60 17.06 16.47 3.73
N LEU A 61 16.45 17.25 4.62
CA LEU A 61 15.00 17.26 4.81
C LEU A 61 14.26 17.61 3.51
N ARG A 62 14.74 18.63 2.77
CA ARG A 62 14.16 19.03 1.48
C ARG A 62 14.24 17.92 0.44
N ARG A 63 15.39 17.24 0.33
CA ARG A 63 15.57 16.10 -0.59
C ARG A 63 14.62 14.96 -0.24
N ALA A 64 14.49 14.64 1.05
CA ALA A 64 13.59 13.61 1.53
C ALA A 64 12.11 13.92 1.22
N VAL A 65 11.65 15.14 1.54
CA VAL A 65 10.27 15.57 1.26
C VAL A 65 9.94 15.48 -0.24
N ARG A 66 10.85 15.95 -1.10
CA ARG A 66 10.68 15.84 -2.56
C ARG A 66 10.69 14.37 -3.02
N GLY A 67 11.53 13.54 -2.41
CA GLY A 67 11.57 12.10 -2.64
C GLY A 67 10.22 11.43 -2.34
N VAL A 68 9.63 11.72 -1.18
CA VAL A 68 8.31 11.22 -0.78
C VAL A 68 7.23 11.62 -1.78
N LEU A 69 7.13 12.90 -2.15
CA LEU A 69 6.13 13.39 -3.10
C LEU A 69 6.30 12.75 -4.49
N ARG A 70 7.54 12.62 -4.96
CA ARG A 70 7.85 11.95 -6.24
C ARG A 70 7.50 10.47 -6.20
N ASN A 71 7.71 9.78 -5.08
CA ASN A 71 7.33 8.37 -4.98
C ASN A 71 5.80 8.21 -4.88
N ALA A 72 5.12 9.04 -4.08
CA ALA A 72 3.67 9.01 -3.95
C ALA A 72 2.95 9.24 -5.28
N THR A 73 3.38 10.24 -6.06
CA THR A 73 2.82 10.50 -7.40
C THR A 73 3.07 9.36 -8.39
N LYS A 74 4.22 8.67 -8.31
CA LYS A 74 4.46 7.44 -9.10
C LYS A 74 3.52 6.30 -8.70
N ASN A 75 3.16 6.17 -7.43
CA ASN A 75 2.21 5.14 -6.98
C ASN A 75 0.82 5.37 -7.58
N TYR A 76 0.35 6.63 -7.62
CA TYR A 76 -0.91 6.95 -8.29
C TYR A 76 -0.87 6.68 -9.79
N PHE A 77 0.26 6.98 -10.46
CA PHE A 77 0.44 6.62 -11.86
C PHE A 77 0.39 5.11 -12.06
N ASP A 78 1.12 4.35 -11.24
CA ASP A 78 1.12 2.88 -11.29
C ASP A 78 -0.30 2.31 -11.15
N LEU A 79 -1.10 2.84 -10.22
CA LEU A 79 -2.49 2.43 -10.02
C LEU A 79 -3.38 2.74 -11.24
N ILE A 80 -3.24 3.93 -11.84
CA ILE A 80 -3.99 4.33 -13.04
C ILE A 80 -3.57 3.50 -14.26
N HIS A 81 -2.28 3.18 -14.37
CA HIS A 81 -1.71 2.41 -15.47
C HIS A 81 -1.96 0.90 -15.34
N LEU A 82 -2.30 0.43 -14.13
CA LEU A 82 -2.46 -0.98 -13.78
C LEU A 82 -3.35 -1.78 -14.74
N PRO A 83 -4.55 -1.29 -15.16
CA PRO A 83 -5.43 -2.05 -16.05
C PRO A 83 -4.80 -2.35 -17.42
N HIS A 84 -3.82 -1.56 -17.85
CA HIS A 84 -3.15 -1.68 -19.15
C HIS A 84 -1.89 -2.52 -19.10
N MET A 85 -1.43 -2.92 -17.91
CA MET A 85 -0.28 -3.79 -17.73
C MET A 85 -0.69 -5.27 -17.85
N LYS A 86 0.18 -6.10 -18.43
CA LYS A 86 0.02 -7.57 -18.35
C LYS A 86 0.51 -8.04 -16.98
N LEU A 87 -0.14 -9.05 -16.39
CA LEU A 87 0.27 -9.61 -15.09
C LEU A 87 1.73 -10.10 -15.11
N ASP A 88 2.13 -10.83 -16.15
CA ASP A 88 3.51 -11.32 -16.31
C ASP A 88 4.54 -10.17 -16.40
N ASN A 89 4.13 -9.02 -16.97
CA ASN A 89 4.98 -7.82 -17.01
C ASN A 89 5.09 -7.13 -15.64
N ILE A 90 4.10 -7.30 -14.76
CA ILE A 90 4.16 -6.82 -13.38
C ILE A 90 5.09 -7.73 -12.58
N ASP A 91 4.87 -9.05 -12.65
CA ASP A 91 5.66 -10.03 -11.88
C ASP A 91 7.15 -10.01 -12.26
N SER A 92 7.48 -9.94 -13.55
CA SER A 92 8.88 -9.82 -14.02
C SER A 92 9.61 -8.56 -13.58
N ARG A 93 8.89 -7.53 -13.11
CA ARG A 93 9.48 -6.30 -12.54
C ARG A 93 9.68 -6.36 -11.03
N ILE A 94 9.24 -7.44 -10.38
CA ILE A 94 9.26 -7.58 -8.93
C ILE A 94 10.25 -8.67 -8.55
N THR A 95 11.27 -8.26 -7.81
CA THR A 95 12.19 -9.19 -7.14
C THR A 95 11.69 -9.43 -5.72
N THR A 96 11.46 -10.68 -5.36
CA THR A 96 10.98 -11.05 -4.03
C THR A 96 12.11 -11.50 -3.12
N HIS A 97 12.12 -11.00 -1.90
CA HIS A 97 13.03 -11.37 -0.82
C HIS A 97 12.21 -12.03 0.29
N GLY A 98 12.63 -13.21 0.75
CA GLY A 98 11.91 -13.94 1.81
C GLY A 98 10.55 -14.54 1.39
N TRP A 99 10.30 -14.72 0.08
CA TRP A 99 9.02 -15.25 -0.43
C TRP A 99 8.58 -16.56 0.24
N HIS A 100 9.54 -17.44 0.58
CA HIS A 100 9.27 -18.68 1.31
C HIS A 100 8.54 -18.44 2.64
N ASN A 101 8.77 -17.31 3.34
CA ASN A 101 8.04 -17.00 4.58
C ASN A 101 6.53 -16.90 4.34
N PHE A 102 6.12 -16.37 3.19
CA PHE A 102 4.72 -16.33 2.80
C PHE A 102 4.19 -17.70 2.40
N GLU A 103 4.95 -18.47 1.60
CA GLU A 103 4.57 -19.82 1.16
C GLU A 103 4.44 -20.79 2.35
N ASP A 104 5.42 -20.78 3.25
CA ASP A 104 5.43 -21.57 4.48
C ASP A 104 4.23 -21.20 5.35
N ALA A 105 3.97 -19.90 5.54
CA ALA A 105 2.80 -19.44 6.28
C ALA A 105 1.48 -19.90 5.65
N LEU A 106 1.37 -19.85 4.33
CA LEU A 106 0.18 -20.25 3.58
C LEU A 106 -0.05 -21.76 3.65
N SER A 107 1.01 -22.56 3.56
CA SER A 107 0.96 -24.02 3.60
C SER A 107 0.40 -24.59 4.92
N ARG A 108 0.42 -23.80 6.01
CA ARG A 108 -0.20 -24.16 7.30
C ARG A 108 -1.73 -24.28 7.23
N GLY A 109 -2.36 -23.80 6.15
CA GLY A 109 -3.80 -23.97 5.90
C GLY A 109 -4.72 -23.12 6.79
N LYS A 110 -4.16 -22.19 7.58
CA LYS A 110 -4.93 -21.27 8.46
C LYS A 110 -5.09 -19.86 7.89
N GLY A 111 -4.63 -19.66 6.65
CA GLY A 111 -4.58 -18.36 5.99
C GLY A 111 -3.42 -17.48 6.46
N VAL A 112 -3.21 -16.38 5.74
CA VAL A 112 -2.12 -15.43 5.99
C VAL A 112 -2.65 -14.01 5.99
N ILE A 113 -2.34 -13.26 7.03
CA ILE A 113 -2.55 -11.82 7.10
C ILE A 113 -1.24 -11.15 6.70
N VAL A 114 -1.22 -10.57 5.50
CA VAL A 114 -0.10 -9.77 5.02
C VAL A 114 -0.25 -8.36 5.58
N VAL A 115 0.62 -7.97 6.51
CA VAL A 115 0.63 -6.60 7.06
C VAL A 115 1.65 -5.76 6.32
N THR A 116 1.25 -4.56 5.90
CA THR A 116 2.11 -3.64 5.15
C THR A 116 1.94 -2.20 5.62
N ALA A 117 2.66 -1.28 5.00
CA ALA A 117 2.59 0.16 5.21
C ALA A 117 2.38 0.88 3.87
N HIS A 118 2.05 2.17 3.91
CA HIS A 118 2.02 3.03 2.72
C HIS A 118 3.45 3.34 2.22
N LEU A 119 4.17 2.29 1.82
CA LEU A 119 5.58 2.29 1.45
C LEU A 119 5.75 1.69 0.04
N GLY A 120 6.59 2.33 -0.78
CA GLY A 120 6.77 1.98 -2.20
C GLY A 120 5.45 1.82 -2.95
N SER A 121 5.35 0.85 -3.86
CA SER A 121 4.17 0.65 -4.71
C SER A 121 3.35 -0.57 -4.25
N PHE A 122 2.59 -0.42 -3.17
CA PHE A 122 1.82 -1.53 -2.59
C PHE A 122 0.77 -2.10 -3.56
N ASP A 123 0.23 -1.31 -4.49
CA ASP A 123 -0.68 -1.78 -5.53
C ASP A 123 -0.01 -2.80 -6.49
N MET A 124 1.26 -2.56 -6.85
CA MET A 124 2.04 -3.49 -7.68
C MET A 124 2.33 -4.80 -6.94
N ALA A 125 2.69 -4.71 -5.66
CA ALA A 125 2.90 -5.90 -4.83
C ALA A 125 1.62 -6.71 -4.61
N GLY A 126 0.47 -6.03 -4.46
CA GLY A 126 -0.82 -6.70 -4.39
C GLY A 126 -1.13 -7.51 -5.65
N GLN A 127 -0.87 -6.95 -6.84
CA GLN A 127 -1.08 -7.69 -8.10
C GLN A 127 -0.09 -8.83 -8.29
N MET A 128 1.14 -8.73 -7.78
CA MET A 128 2.09 -9.85 -7.80
C MET A 128 1.55 -11.07 -7.04
N LEU A 129 0.92 -10.86 -5.88
CA LEU A 129 0.29 -11.95 -5.15
C LEU A 129 -0.82 -12.61 -5.97
N ALA A 130 -1.66 -11.81 -6.64
CA ALA A 130 -2.68 -12.33 -7.55
C ALA A 130 -2.07 -13.08 -8.75
N ALA A 131 -0.97 -12.59 -9.32
CA ALA A 131 -0.25 -13.24 -10.42
C ALA A 131 0.32 -14.60 -10.02
N ARG A 132 0.84 -14.71 -8.79
CA ARG A 132 1.36 -15.95 -8.20
C ARG A 132 0.26 -16.84 -7.61
N SER A 133 -0.97 -16.67 -8.10
CA SER A 133 -2.16 -17.47 -7.76
C SER A 133 -2.57 -17.45 -6.28
N ALA A 134 -2.10 -16.48 -5.49
CA ALA A 134 -2.63 -16.28 -4.16
C ALA A 134 -4.00 -15.61 -4.26
N LYS A 135 -5.02 -16.22 -3.67
CA LYS A 135 -6.30 -15.55 -3.42
C LYS A 135 -6.07 -14.51 -2.33
N VAL A 136 -5.99 -13.24 -2.73
CA VAL A 136 -5.77 -12.13 -1.81
C VAL A 136 -6.97 -11.22 -1.77
N THR A 137 -7.49 -10.98 -0.55
CA THR A 137 -8.45 -9.92 -0.29
C THR A 137 -7.75 -8.71 0.33
N VAL A 138 -7.88 -7.53 -0.30
CA VAL A 138 -7.34 -6.27 0.21
C VAL A 138 -8.47 -5.37 0.67
N LEU A 139 -8.32 -4.83 1.88
CA LEU A 139 -9.26 -3.84 2.41
C LEU A 139 -8.85 -2.42 1.99
N VAL A 140 -9.86 -1.63 1.62
CA VAL A 140 -9.67 -0.24 1.21
C VAL A 140 -10.38 0.67 2.20
N GLU A 141 -9.69 1.71 2.65
CA GLU A 141 -10.33 2.76 3.43
C GLU A 141 -11.43 3.46 2.61
N PRO A 142 -12.59 3.81 3.22
CA PRO A 142 -13.60 4.61 2.54
C PRO A 142 -13.00 5.90 1.95
N LEU A 143 -13.35 6.21 0.69
CA LEU A 143 -12.93 7.43 0.02
C LEU A 143 -14.17 8.23 -0.42
N GLU A 144 -14.12 9.54 -0.19
CA GLU A 144 -15.12 10.48 -0.68
C GLU A 144 -14.62 11.21 -1.93
N PRO A 145 -15.45 11.40 -2.96
CA PRO A 145 -16.83 10.92 -3.09
C PRO A 145 -16.90 9.39 -3.39
N PRO A 146 -18.05 8.71 -3.23
CA PRO A 146 -18.17 7.26 -3.49
C PRO A 146 -17.78 6.85 -4.91
N ALA A 147 -17.93 7.75 -5.88
CA ALA A 147 -17.47 7.54 -7.25
C ALA A 147 -15.94 7.36 -7.35
N LEU A 148 -15.16 8.05 -6.51
CA LEU A 148 -13.71 7.89 -6.44
C LEU A 148 -13.34 6.55 -5.81
N LEU A 149 -14.01 6.16 -4.72
CA LEU A 149 -13.83 4.83 -4.09
C LEU A 149 -14.07 3.71 -5.10
N ASN A 150 -15.22 3.74 -5.79
CA ASN A 150 -15.57 2.75 -6.80
C ASN A 150 -14.54 2.70 -7.94
N HIS A 151 -14.01 3.86 -8.35
CA HIS A 151 -12.97 3.92 -9.37
C HIS A 151 -11.66 3.28 -8.90
N VAL A 152 -11.19 3.60 -7.69
CA VAL A 152 -9.97 3.01 -7.12
C VAL A 152 -10.11 1.49 -6.96
N ILE A 153 -11.25 1.02 -6.47
CA ILE A 153 -11.55 -0.42 -6.36
C ILE A 153 -11.53 -1.09 -7.74
N ALA A 154 -12.12 -0.47 -8.76
CA ALA A 154 -12.12 -1.01 -10.12
C ALA A 154 -10.70 -1.13 -10.69
N LEU A 155 -9.84 -0.12 -10.46
CA LEU A 155 -8.42 -0.19 -10.86
C LEU A 155 -7.71 -1.35 -10.17
N ARG A 156 -7.87 -1.50 -8.85
CA ARG A 156 -7.23 -2.59 -8.07
C ARG A 156 -7.71 -3.98 -8.45
N ARG A 157 -8.99 -4.14 -8.79
CA ARG A 157 -9.57 -5.42 -9.23
C ARG A 157 -9.19 -5.81 -10.66
N SER A 158 -8.59 -4.90 -11.44
CA SER A 158 -8.36 -5.07 -12.88
C SER A 158 -7.49 -6.27 -13.27
N LYS A 159 -6.76 -6.86 -12.31
CA LYS A 159 -5.91 -8.05 -12.54
C LYS A 159 -6.18 -9.20 -11.57
N GLY A 160 -7.38 -9.28 -11.01
CA GLY A 160 -7.82 -10.44 -10.22
C GLY A 160 -7.65 -10.32 -8.70
N LEU A 161 -7.15 -9.19 -8.21
CA LEU A 161 -7.15 -8.89 -6.78
C LEU A 161 -8.59 -8.73 -6.26
N THR A 162 -8.96 -9.41 -5.18
CA THR A 162 -10.20 -9.11 -4.48
C THR A 162 -9.98 -7.87 -3.63
N CYS A 163 -10.83 -6.86 -3.80
CA CYS A 163 -10.65 -5.57 -3.15
C CYS A 163 -11.99 -5.08 -2.64
N MET A 164 -12.14 -4.69 -1.37
CA MET A 164 -13.42 -4.24 -0.81
C MET A 164 -13.25 -3.11 0.20
N PRO A 165 -14.25 -2.22 0.35
CA PRO A 165 -14.18 -1.15 1.34
C PRO A 165 -14.26 -1.71 2.76
N THR A 166 -13.60 -1.02 3.68
CA THR A 166 -13.73 -1.28 5.12
C THR A 166 -15.09 -0.75 5.56
N GLN A 167 -15.98 -1.67 5.91
CA GLN A 167 -17.36 -1.37 6.30
C GLN A 167 -17.88 -2.41 7.30
N SER A 168 -19.07 -2.20 7.84
CA SER A 168 -19.74 -3.19 8.68
C SER A 168 -19.81 -4.56 7.98
N GLY A 169 -19.45 -5.63 8.70
CA GLY A 169 -19.38 -7.00 8.16
C GLY A 169 -18.05 -7.38 7.50
N VAL A 170 -17.10 -6.45 7.30
CA VAL A 170 -15.80 -6.76 6.68
C VAL A 170 -15.00 -7.80 7.47
N LEU A 171 -15.14 -7.83 8.79
CA LEU A 171 -14.47 -8.81 9.65
C LEU A 171 -14.92 -10.24 9.37
N GLU A 172 -16.20 -10.44 9.06
CA GLU A 172 -16.74 -11.76 8.73
C GLU A 172 -16.13 -12.25 7.41
N VAL A 173 -16.12 -11.39 6.39
CA VAL A 173 -15.54 -11.71 5.08
C VAL A 173 -14.05 -12.05 5.18
N VAL A 174 -13.30 -11.26 5.95
CA VAL A 174 -11.87 -11.52 6.22
C VAL A 174 -11.68 -12.83 6.98
N THR A 175 -12.49 -13.09 8.01
CA THR A 175 -12.42 -14.32 8.81
C THR A 175 -12.69 -15.55 7.93
N GLN A 176 -13.72 -15.50 7.09
CA GLN A 176 -14.06 -16.58 6.17
C GLN A 176 -12.96 -16.81 5.12
N ALA A 177 -12.33 -15.76 4.60
CA ALA A 177 -11.19 -15.90 3.69
C ALA A 177 -10.01 -16.64 4.35
N LEU A 178 -9.64 -16.23 5.57
CA LEU A 178 -8.57 -16.88 6.32
C LEU A 178 -8.89 -18.34 6.66
N GLN A 179 -10.14 -18.64 7.03
CA GLN A 179 -10.61 -20.02 7.27
C GLN A 179 -10.55 -20.92 6.03
N ARG A 180 -10.62 -20.34 4.82
CA ARG A 180 -10.39 -21.05 3.56
C ARG A 180 -8.90 -21.23 3.22
N GLY A 181 -7.99 -20.81 4.10
CA GLY A 181 -6.56 -20.81 3.85
C GLY A 181 -6.10 -19.71 2.90
N GLU A 182 -6.93 -18.67 2.66
CA GLU A 182 -6.61 -17.58 1.74
C GLU A 182 -5.79 -16.48 2.44
N ALA A 183 -5.26 -15.54 1.66
CA ALA A 183 -4.49 -14.42 2.16
C ALA A 183 -5.33 -13.13 2.22
N VAL A 184 -5.03 -12.28 3.20
CA VAL A 184 -5.66 -10.97 3.38
C VAL A 184 -4.59 -9.91 3.55
N GLY A 185 -4.63 -8.85 2.74
CA GLY A 185 -3.71 -7.72 2.82
C GLY A 185 -4.31 -6.57 3.65
N LEU A 186 -3.59 -6.15 4.68
CA LEU A 186 -3.95 -5.03 5.56
C LEU A 186 -2.83 -4.00 5.61
N VAL A 187 -3.18 -2.74 5.43
CA VAL A 187 -2.25 -1.61 5.62
C VAL A 187 -2.38 -1.14 7.06
N CYS A 188 -1.29 -1.23 7.83
CA CYS A 188 -1.32 -1.16 9.29
C CYS A 188 -0.48 -0.01 9.88
N ASP A 189 -0.08 0.97 9.07
CA ASP A 189 0.77 2.10 9.49
C ASP A 189 0.01 3.36 9.89
N ARG A 190 -1.33 3.37 9.80
CA ARG A 190 -2.17 4.50 10.18
C ARG A 190 -3.46 4.06 10.85
N ASP A 191 -3.63 4.47 12.10
CA ASP A 191 -4.89 4.34 12.83
C ASP A 191 -5.79 5.57 12.59
N ILE A 192 -6.90 5.35 11.88
CA ILE A 192 -7.88 6.39 11.56
C ILE A 192 -8.83 6.62 12.75
N GLY A 193 -9.11 5.57 13.52
CA GLY A 193 -10.02 5.61 14.68
C GLY A 193 -9.43 6.31 15.90
N LYS A 194 -8.09 6.37 15.98
CA LYS A 194 -7.30 6.94 17.10
C LYS A 194 -7.53 6.26 18.45
N ASP A 195 -8.17 5.10 18.44
CA ASP A 195 -8.43 4.21 19.57
C ASP A 195 -7.59 2.92 19.51
N GLY A 196 -6.61 2.88 18.59
CA GLY A 196 -5.66 1.79 18.43
C GLY A 196 -4.62 1.67 19.55
N PHE A 197 -3.69 0.76 19.35
CA PHE A 197 -2.60 0.51 20.29
C PHE A 197 -1.64 1.70 20.31
N LYS A 198 -1.47 2.30 21.49
CA LYS A 198 -0.53 3.40 21.69
C LYS A 198 0.91 2.88 21.71
N ALA A 199 1.76 3.46 20.89
CA ALA A 199 3.18 3.12 20.83
C ALA A 199 4.03 4.35 20.57
N THR A 200 5.31 4.28 20.94
CA THR A 200 6.31 5.25 20.51
C THR A 200 6.88 4.83 19.17
N PHE A 201 6.74 5.68 18.16
CA PHE A 201 7.27 5.46 16.82
C PHE A 201 8.12 6.66 16.39
N PHE A 202 9.38 6.40 16.06
CA PHE A 202 10.38 7.45 15.81
C PHE A 202 10.42 8.54 16.89
N GLY A 203 10.35 8.13 18.16
CA GLY A 203 10.41 9.03 19.31
C GLY A 203 9.15 9.86 19.55
N LYS A 204 8.04 9.59 18.86
CA LYS A 204 6.74 10.24 19.08
C LYS A 204 5.66 9.23 19.44
N GLU A 205 4.77 9.62 20.34
CA GLU A 205 3.57 8.83 20.62
C GLU A 205 2.63 8.86 19.42
N THR A 206 2.12 7.68 19.05
CA THR A 206 1.12 7.51 18.00
C THR A 206 0.26 6.28 18.31
N THR A 207 -0.76 6.04 17.49
CA THR A 207 -1.60 4.84 17.60
C THR A 207 -1.51 4.00 16.33
N PHE A 208 -1.55 2.68 16.52
CA PHE A 208 -1.56 1.70 15.44
C PHE A 208 -2.83 0.84 15.46
N PRO A 209 -3.37 0.48 14.28
CA PRO A 209 -4.55 -0.36 14.20
C PRO A 209 -4.25 -1.76 14.73
N THR A 210 -5.11 -2.28 15.62
CA THR A 210 -4.96 -3.62 16.21
C THR A 210 -5.67 -4.72 15.42
N GLY A 211 -6.34 -4.36 14.32
CA GLY A 211 -7.20 -5.27 13.55
C GLY A 211 -6.48 -6.55 13.10
N ALA A 212 -5.28 -6.44 12.53
CA ALA A 212 -4.51 -7.60 12.07
C ALA A 212 -4.22 -8.60 13.20
N VAL A 213 -3.73 -8.11 14.35
CA VAL A 213 -3.42 -8.93 15.53
C VAL A 213 -4.69 -9.60 16.09
N ARG A 214 -5.78 -8.84 16.23
CA ARG A 214 -7.05 -9.36 16.76
C ARG A 214 -7.65 -10.44 15.85
N ILE A 215 -7.53 -10.28 14.53
CA ILE A 215 -8.00 -11.28 13.56
C ILE A 215 -7.09 -12.52 13.61
N ALA A 216 -5.77 -12.36 13.68
CA ALA A 216 -4.83 -13.46 13.81
C ALA A 216 -5.10 -14.31 15.05
N MET A 217 -5.31 -13.68 16.22
CA MET A 217 -5.64 -14.38 17.46
C MET A 217 -6.93 -15.22 17.37
N ARG A 218 -7.94 -14.72 16.63
CA ARG A 218 -9.23 -15.41 16.46
C ARG A 218 -9.18 -16.56 15.46
N THR A 219 -8.38 -16.42 14.41
CA THR A 219 -8.36 -17.34 13.26
C THR A 219 -7.21 -18.33 13.30
N GLY A 220 -6.14 -18.02 14.05
CA GLY A 220 -4.87 -18.73 13.99
C GLY A 220 -4.09 -18.48 12.69
N ALA A 221 -4.49 -17.48 11.89
CA ALA A 221 -3.76 -17.08 10.69
C ALA A 221 -2.38 -16.52 11.06
N ALA A 222 -1.39 -16.80 10.21
CA ALA A 222 -0.06 -16.22 10.35
C ALA A 222 -0.07 -14.73 10.00
N VAL A 223 0.72 -13.91 10.70
CA VAL A 223 0.89 -12.48 10.37
C VAL A 223 2.26 -12.30 9.72
N VAL A 224 2.28 -12.03 8.41
CA VAL A 224 3.52 -11.87 7.64
C VAL A 224 3.70 -10.39 7.29
N PRO A 225 4.71 -9.70 7.85
CA PRO A 225 5.05 -8.36 7.39
C PRO A 225 5.59 -8.42 5.97
N ALA A 226 5.02 -7.61 5.08
CA ALA A 226 5.52 -7.48 3.73
C ALA A 226 5.57 -6.03 3.28
N PHE A 227 6.66 -5.65 2.61
CA PHE A 227 6.89 -4.28 2.17
C PHE A 227 7.37 -4.28 0.73
N ASN A 228 6.92 -3.30 -0.04
CA ASN A 228 7.39 -3.12 -1.41
C ASN A 228 8.17 -1.82 -1.52
N LEU A 229 9.33 -1.86 -2.19
CA LEU A 229 10.16 -0.70 -2.46
C LEU A 229 10.35 -0.53 -3.95
N ARG A 230 10.30 0.70 -4.43
CA ARG A 230 10.58 1.00 -5.84
C ARG A 230 12.09 1.15 -6.03
N ARG A 231 12.65 0.42 -6.99
CA ARG A 231 14.05 0.54 -7.42
C ARG A 231 14.26 1.69 -8.40
N GLY A 232 15.52 2.10 -8.56
CA GLY A 232 15.91 3.19 -9.46
C GLY A 232 15.67 2.90 -10.96
N ASP A 233 15.70 1.62 -11.35
CA ASP A 233 15.45 1.13 -12.71
C ASP A 233 13.96 1.06 -13.07
N GLY A 234 13.07 1.32 -12.10
CA GLY A 234 11.63 1.16 -12.25
C GLY A 234 11.12 -0.23 -11.90
N GLY A 235 11.98 -1.16 -11.50
CA GLY A 235 11.56 -2.41 -10.85
C GLY A 235 11.13 -2.18 -9.41
N TYR A 236 10.79 -3.27 -8.72
CA TYR A 236 10.41 -3.26 -7.32
C TYR A 236 11.08 -4.40 -6.57
N ASP A 237 11.35 -4.18 -5.29
CA ASP A 237 11.75 -5.21 -4.34
C ASP A 237 10.63 -5.42 -3.33
N ALA A 238 10.07 -6.62 -3.31
CA ALA A 238 9.05 -7.03 -2.35
C ALA A 238 9.68 -7.91 -1.28
N TYR A 239 9.69 -7.42 -0.05
CA TYR A 239 10.24 -8.11 1.12
C TYR A 239 9.10 -8.80 1.88
N PHE A 240 9.31 -10.05 2.24
CA PHE A 240 8.42 -10.86 3.08
C PHE A 240 9.21 -11.31 4.29
N GLU A 241 8.93 -10.69 5.44
CA GLU A 241 9.59 -10.99 6.70
C GLU A 241 9.04 -12.29 7.30
N PRO A 242 9.76 -12.92 8.25
CA PRO A 242 9.22 -14.03 9.01
C PRO A 242 7.89 -13.67 9.67
N ALA A 243 7.01 -14.68 9.78
CA ALA A 243 5.73 -14.49 10.46
C ALA A 243 5.94 -14.05 11.91
N LEU A 244 5.17 -13.05 12.36
CA LEU A 244 5.21 -12.56 13.73
C LEU A 244 4.57 -13.57 14.68
N ASP A 245 5.18 -13.72 15.85
CA ASP A 245 4.59 -14.44 16.97
C ASP A 245 3.48 -13.59 17.61
N VAL A 246 2.24 -13.97 17.35
CA VAL A 246 1.07 -13.31 17.93
C VAL A 246 0.75 -13.93 19.28
N ILE A 247 1.28 -13.33 20.34
CA ILE A 247 1.05 -13.74 21.72
C ILE A 247 -0.06 -12.92 22.38
N PRO A 248 -0.99 -13.54 23.14
CA PRO A 248 -1.92 -12.81 24.00
C PRO A 248 -1.14 -11.99 25.04
N SER A 249 -1.52 -10.73 25.24
CA SER A 249 -0.87 -9.83 26.20
C SER A 249 -1.21 -10.12 27.67
N GLY A 250 -1.96 -11.18 27.96
CA GLY A 250 -2.60 -11.42 29.26
C GLY A 250 -3.94 -10.69 29.38
#